data_AF-A0A348VZY2-F1
#
_entry.id   AF-A0A348VZY2-F1
#
_cell.length_a   1.000
_cell.length_b   1.000
_cell.length_c   1.000
_cell.angle_alpha   90.00
_cell.angle_beta   90.00
_cell.angle_gamma   90.00
#
_symmetry.space_group_name_H-M   'P 1'
#
loop_
_entity.id
_entity.type
_entity.pdbx_description
1 polymer ?
#
loop_
_entity_poly.entity_id
_entity_poly.type
_entity_poly.pdbx_seq_one_letter_code
_entity_poly.pdbx_strand_id
1 'polypeptide(L)'
;MITISLLGVDKYLAPELVKKIHQKIANLYESSPEEVIFYAPDSFLIYDGVEQTSFQLNVIVDAPVKYKGLEKNVANFLLKSLTDYAIHIHVQFRYFESENEYSYINEDYPRYMTETNVLKYDEAENSDEKTEEPYLGNAFAEYEDKFDLEPEETDEEEDECEDDHECSCGHHHH
;
A
#
# COMPACT_ATOMS: atom_id res chain seq x y z
N MET A 1 -6.79 13.58 -23.89
CA MET A 1 -6.74 12.74 -22.68
C MET A 1 -6.27 13.52 -21.46
N ILE A 2 -6.72 13.15 -20.25
CA ILE A 2 -6.27 13.67 -18.96
C ILE A 2 -5.67 12.50 -18.18
N THR A 3 -4.47 12.67 -17.63
CA THR A 3 -3.82 11.65 -16.80
C THR A 3 -3.62 12.19 -15.39
N ILE A 4 -4.09 11.45 -14.39
CA ILE A 4 -3.92 11.78 -12.98
C ILE A 4 -3.00 10.73 -12.36
N SER A 5 -1.76 11.13 -12.10
CA SER A 5 -0.77 10.28 -11.44
C SER A 5 -0.92 10.38 -9.93
N LEU A 6 -1.00 9.25 -9.24
CA LEU A 6 -1.08 9.12 -7.79
C LEU A 6 0.22 8.50 -7.28
N LEU A 7 1.17 9.32 -6.83
CA LEU A 7 2.50 8.88 -6.41
C LEU A 7 2.56 8.79 -4.89
N GLY A 8 2.85 7.60 -4.37
CA GLY A 8 2.85 7.33 -2.93
C GLY A 8 1.51 6.83 -2.37
N VAL A 9 0.59 6.37 -3.24
CA VAL A 9 -0.60 5.63 -2.81
C VAL A 9 -0.29 4.13 -2.77
N ASP A 10 -0.82 3.42 -1.77
CA ASP A 10 -0.76 1.96 -1.74
C ASP A 10 -1.51 1.36 -2.96
N LYS A 11 -0.88 0.39 -3.64
CA LYS A 11 -1.39 -0.21 -4.87
C LYS A 11 -2.71 -0.97 -4.70
N TYR A 12 -3.02 -1.46 -3.50
CA TYR A 12 -4.27 -2.14 -3.19
C TYR A 12 -5.40 -1.15 -2.89
N LEU A 13 -5.05 0.05 -2.44
CA LEU A 13 -6.02 1.13 -2.19
C LEU A 13 -6.36 1.94 -3.44
N ALA A 14 -5.43 2.02 -4.41
CA ALA A 14 -5.60 2.82 -5.61
C ALA A 14 -6.87 2.48 -6.43
N PRO A 15 -7.22 1.20 -6.70
CA PRO A 15 -8.43 0.89 -7.47
C PRO A 15 -9.72 1.35 -6.76
N GLU A 16 -9.81 1.14 -5.44
CA GLU A 16 -10.97 1.54 -4.65
C GLU A 16 -11.11 3.07 -4.63
N LEU A 17 -10.00 3.77 -4.42
CA LEU A 17 -9.92 5.23 -4.48
C LEU A 17 -10.40 5.75 -5.84
N VAL A 18 -9.88 5.19 -6.94
CA VAL A 18 -10.23 5.61 -8.30
C VAL A 18 -11.72 5.37 -8.56
N LYS A 19 -12.27 4.23 -8.15
CA LYS A 19 -13.71 3.93 -8.29
C LYS A 19 -14.60 4.98 -7.60
N LYS A 20 -14.17 5.57 -6.49
CA LYS A 20 -14.91 6.62 -5.77
C LYS A 20 -14.86 7.98 -6.47
N ILE A 21 -13.75 8.33 -7.11
CA ILE A 21 -13.51 9.71 -7.59
C ILE A 21 -13.63 9.88 -9.11
N HIS A 22 -13.46 8.81 -9.90
CA HIS A 22 -13.30 8.88 -11.36
C HIS A 22 -14.44 9.62 -12.07
N GLN A 23 -15.69 9.22 -11.81
CA GLN A 23 -16.86 9.86 -12.42
C GLN A 23 -16.95 11.36 -12.05
N LYS A 24 -16.61 11.71 -10.82
CA LYS A 24 -16.71 13.09 -10.35
C LYS A 24 -15.64 13.98 -10.98
N ILE A 25 -14.43 13.45 -11.17
CA ILE A 25 -13.35 14.13 -11.89
C ILE A 25 -13.74 14.37 -13.34
N ALA A 26 -14.25 13.35 -14.04
CA ALA A 26 -14.70 13.50 -15.43
C ALA A 26 -15.77 14.59 -15.56
N ASN A 27 -16.72 14.62 -14.63
CA ASN A 27 -17.75 15.67 -14.59
C ASN A 27 -17.16 17.06 -14.32
N LEU A 28 -16.14 17.19 -13.45
CA LEU A 28 -15.47 18.46 -13.16
C LEU A 28 -14.71 19.00 -14.37
N TYR A 29 -14.20 18.12 -15.22
CA TYR A 29 -13.53 18.45 -16.47
C TYR A 29 -14.50 18.60 -17.65
N GLU A 30 -15.80 18.37 -17.44
CA GLU A 30 -16.79 18.33 -18.52
C GLU A 30 -16.36 17.36 -19.66
N SER A 31 -15.74 16.23 -19.29
CA SER A 31 -15.19 15.23 -20.22
C SER A 31 -15.87 13.87 -20.06
N SER A 32 -15.70 13.00 -21.06
CA SER A 32 -16.04 11.58 -20.91
C SER A 32 -15.17 10.93 -19.83
N PRO A 33 -15.68 9.99 -19.01
CA PRO A 33 -14.84 9.19 -18.11
C PRO A 33 -13.70 8.46 -18.83
N GLU A 34 -13.91 8.08 -20.09
CA GLU A 34 -12.89 7.42 -20.91
C GLU A 34 -11.70 8.32 -21.27
N GLU A 35 -11.86 9.64 -21.14
CA GLU A 35 -10.79 10.61 -21.36
C GLU A 35 -9.94 10.85 -20.12
N VAL A 36 -10.31 10.27 -18.97
CA VAL A 36 -9.59 10.42 -17.69
C VAL A 36 -8.97 9.07 -17.31
N ILE A 37 -7.65 9.04 -17.25
CA ILE A 37 -6.88 7.88 -16.81
C ILE A 37 -6.23 8.19 -15.47
N PHE A 38 -6.27 7.23 -14.56
CA PHE A 38 -5.47 7.25 -13.34
C PHE A 38 -4.24 6.36 -13.50
N TYR A 39 -3.09 6.86 -13.07
CA TYR A 39 -1.83 6.16 -13.07
C TYR A 39 -1.28 6.08 -11.65
N ALA A 40 -1.24 4.89 -11.06
CA ALA A 40 -0.77 4.68 -9.69
C ALA A 40 0.38 3.65 -9.71
N PRO A 41 1.63 4.09 -9.95
CA PRO A 41 2.77 3.19 -9.95
C PRO A 41 3.14 2.74 -8.54
N ASP A 42 3.63 1.50 -8.42
CA ASP A 42 4.31 1.03 -7.21
C ASP A 42 5.58 1.88 -7.02
N SER A 43 5.55 2.78 -6.03
CA SER A 43 6.55 3.84 -5.88
C SER A 43 6.72 4.22 -4.41
N PHE A 44 7.94 4.62 -4.06
CA PHE A 44 8.28 5.12 -2.73
C PHE A 44 8.50 6.62 -2.78
N LEU A 45 7.94 7.32 -1.79
CA LEU A 45 8.35 8.67 -1.47
C LEU A 45 9.38 8.61 -0.35
N ILE A 46 10.49 9.34 -0.47
CA ILE A 46 11.56 9.33 0.52
C ILE A 46 11.90 10.78 0.87
N TYR A 47 11.96 11.06 2.17
CA TYR A 47 12.45 12.32 2.71
C TYR A 47 13.50 12.02 3.78
N ASP A 48 14.70 12.59 3.61
CA ASP A 48 15.83 12.41 4.54
C ASP A 48 16.14 10.93 4.89
N GLY A 49 16.09 10.06 3.87
CA GLY A 49 16.31 8.63 4.04
C GLY A 49 15.15 7.84 4.68
N VAL A 50 14.04 8.51 5.02
CA VAL A 50 12.85 7.89 5.60
C VAL A 50 11.76 7.78 4.55
N GLU A 51 11.14 6.60 4.48
CA GLU A 51 10.02 6.26 3.61
C GLU A 51 8.74 7.01 4.03
N GLN A 52 7.98 7.55 3.07
CA GLN A 52 6.87 8.49 3.26
C GLN A 52 5.60 8.11 2.49
N THR A 53 5.56 6.99 1.79
CA THR A 53 4.35 6.48 1.12
C THR A 53 3.23 6.35 2.16
N SER A 54 2.00 6.65 1.76
CA SER A 54 0.83 6.74 2.64
C SER A 54 0.87 7.86 3.70
N PHE A 55 2.02 8.51 3.93
CA PHE A 55 2.11 9.74 4.71
C PHE A 55 2.02 10.98 3.80
N GLN A 56 2.73 10.93 2.67
CA GLN A 56 2.70 11.91 1.59
C GLN A 56 2.03 11.31 0.36
N LEU A 57 1.25 12.13 -0.36
CA LEU A 57 0.70 11.80 -1.66
C LEU A 57 0.97 12.94 -2.64
N ASN A 58 1.75 12.63 -3.67
CA ASN A 58 2.04 13.55 -4.76
C ASN A 58 1.14 13.24 -5.95
N VAL A 59 0.23 14.17 -6.25
CA VAL A 59 -0.69 14.07 -7.38
C VAL A 59 -0.19 14.96 -8.51
N ILE A 60 -0.03 14.38 -9.70
CA ILE A 60 0.29 15.13 -10.91
C ILE A 60 -0.86 14.98 -11.88
N VAL A 61 -1.39 16.10 -12.35
CA VAL A 61 -2.47 16.13 -13.32
C VAL A 61 -1.94 16.67 -14.64
N ASP A 62 -1.72 15.78 -15.60
CA ASP A 62 -1.37 16.11 -16.97
C ASP A 62 -2.65 16.28 -17.79
N ALA A 63 -2.88 17.48 -18.33
CA ALA A 63 -4.12 17.80 -19.04
C ALA A 63 -3.91 18.79 -20.20
N PRO A 64 -4.79 18.78 -21.22
CA PRO A 64 -4.80 19.82 -22.25
C PRO A 64 -5.01 21.23 -21.69
N VAL A 65 -4.35 22.24 -22.27
CA VAL A 65 -4.45 23.66 -21.86
C VAL A 65 -5.90 24.16 -21.76
N LYS A 66 -6.81 23.66 -22.59
CA LYS A 66 -8.24 24.03 -22.55
C LYS A 66 -8.90 23.80 -21.18
N TYR A 67 -8.36 22.89 -20.36
CA TYR A 67 -8.90 22.59 -19.02
C TYR A 67 -8.32 23.45 -17.90
N LYS A 68 -7.37 24.35 -18.20
CA LYS A 68 -6.72 25.19 -17.20
C LYS A 68 -7.69 26.05 -16.38
N GLY A 69 -8.81 26.47 -16.97
CA GLY A 69 -9.86 27.22 -16.25
C GLY A 69 -10.54 26.44 -15.12
N LEU A 70 -10.44 25.11 -15.12
CA LEU A 70 -11.10 24.21 -14.16
C LEU A 70 -10.16 23.78 -13.02
N GLU A 71 -8.88 24.16 -13.08
CA GLU A 71 -7.79 23.75 -12.17
C GLU A 71 -8.20 23.82 -10.70
N LYS A 72 -8.68 24.99 -10.26
CA LYS A 72 -9.03 25.24 -8.86
C LYS A 72 -10.13 24.31 -8.35
N ASN A 73 -11.12 23.99 -9.18
CA ASN A 73 -12.21 23.11 -8.80
C ASN A 73 -11.72 21.68 -8.64
N VAL A 74 -10.89 21.22 -9.57
CA VAL A 74 -10.30 19.89 -9.55
C VAL A 74 -9.32 19.74 -8.39
N ALA A 75 -8.45 20.73 -8.16
CA ALA A 75 -7.51 20.74 -7.04
C ALA A 75 -8.23 20.63 -5.69
N ASN A 76 -9.24 21.46 -5.48
CA ASN A 76 -10.03 21.44 -4.24
C ASN A 76 -10.76 20.12 -4.02
N PHE A 77 -11.24 19.49 -5.10
CA PHE A 77 -11.88 18.18 -5.00
C PHE A 77 -10.85 17.09 -4.66
N LEU A 78 -9.73 17.02 -5.38
CA LEU A 78 -8.66 16.04 -5.12
C LEU A 78 -8.13 16.18 -3.68
N LEU A 79 -7.79 17.40 -3.25
CA LEU A 79 -7.30 17.65 -1.90
C LEU A 79 -8.26 17.18 -0.81
N LYS A 80 -9.58 17.24 -1.05
CA LYS A 80 -10.60 16.77 -0.09
C LYS A 80 -10.84 15.27 -0.17
N SER A 81 -10.83 14.70 -1.38
CA SER A 81 -11.15 13.29 -1.58
C SER A 81 -10.00 12.35 -1.23
N LEU A 82 -8.78 12.86 -1.12
CA LEU A 82 -7.59 12.06 -0.89
C LEU A 82 -7.13 12.08 0.57
N THR A 83 -7.80 12.81 1.47
CA THR A 83 -7.41 12.92 2.89
C THR A 83 -7.49 11.62 3.66
N ASP A 84 -8.30 10.66 3.18
CA ASP A 84 -8.44 9.35 3.81
C ASP A 84 -7.25 8.42 3.47
N TYR A 85 -6.39 8.82 2.53
CA TYR A 85 -5.33 7.99 1.96
C TYR A 85 -3.91 8.51 2.26
N ALA A 86 -3.79 9.78 2.64
CA ALA A 86 -2.51 10.38 3.03
C ALA A 86 -2.72 11.59 3.95
N ILE A 87 -1.71 11.86 4.79
CA ILE A 87 -1.71 12.99 5.72
C ILE A 87 -1.40 14.31 4.99
N HIS A 88 -0.45 14.26 4.08
CA HIS A 88 -0.01 15.41 3.29
C HIS A 88 -0.24 15.14 1.81
N ILE A 89 -0.93 16.06 1.15
CA ILE A 89 -1.30 15.92 -0.25
C ILE A 89 -0.79 17.14 -0.99
N HIS A 90 -0.07 16.90 -2.08
CA HIS A 90 0.39 17.93 -2.99
C HIS A 90 -0.20 17.66 -4.38
N VAL A 91 -0.82 18.68 -4.99
CA VAL A 91 -1.40 18.58 -6.33
C VAL A 91 -0.68 19.55 -7.26
N GLN A 92 -0.07 19.00 -8.32
CA GLN A 92 0.57 19.75 -9.38
C GLN A 92 -0.20 19.57 -10.70
N PHE A 93 -0.40 20.65 -11.44
CA PHE A 93 -0.94 20.59 -12.81
C PHE A 93 0.16 20.81 -13.83
N ARG A 94 0.11 20.03 -14.91
CA ARG A 94 0.99 20.13 -16.07
C ARG A 94 0.10 20.20 -17.30
N TYR A 95 0.31 21.24 -18.09
CA TYR A 95 -0.52 21.49 -19.26
C TYR A 95 0.25 21.25 -20.55
N PHE A 96 -0.42 20.65 -21.53
CA PHE A 96 0.10 20.45 -22.87
C PHE A 96 -0.88 20.95 -23.93
N GLU A 97 -0.33 21.33 -25.09
CA GLU A 97 -1.14 21.71 -26.24
C GLU A 97 -1.76 20.46 -26.87
N SER A 98 -3.05 20.50 -27.18
CA SER A 98 -3.75 19.37 -27.80
C SER A 98 -3.18 18.96 -29.16
N GLU A 99 -2.50 19.89 -29.85
CA GLU A 99 -1.82 19.62 -31.13
C GLU A 99 -0.60 18.70 -30.97
N ASN A 100 -0.05 18.60 -29.75
CA ASN A 100 1.08 17.74 -29.42
C ASN A 100 0.65 16.35 -28.89
N GLU A 101 -0.65 16.05 -28.91
CA GLU A 101 -1.21 14.77 -28.50
C GLU A 101 -1.46 13.89 -29.73
N TYR A 102 -0.95 12.67 -29.71
CA TYR A 102 -1.17 11.66 -30.76
C TYR A 102 -1.70 10.40 -30.11
N SER A 103 -2.76 9.83 -30.68
CA SER A 103 -3.41 8.63 -30.16
C SER A 103 -3.75 7.65 -31.27
N TYR A 104 -3.66 6.36 -30.96
CA TYR A 104 -4.22 5.28 -31.76
C TYR A 104 -5.13 4.46 -30.84
N ILE A 105 -6.37 4.23 -31.27
CA ILE A 105 -7.34 3.39 -30.58
C ILE A 105 -7.66 2.24 -31.52
N ASN A 106 -7.53 1.01 -31.03
CA ASN A 106 -7.94 -0.17 -31.76
C ASN A 106 -9.44 -0.40 -31.55
N GLU A 107 -10.24 -0.12 -32.57
CA GLU A 107 -11.71 -0.24 -32.54
C GLU A 107 -12.21 -1.71 -32.47
N ASP A 108 -11.33 -2.69 -32.72
CA ASP A 108 -11.69 -4.12 -32.61
C ASP A 108 -11.78 -4.59 -31.15
N TYR A 109 -11.30 -3.79 -30.19
CA TYR A 109 -11.26 -4.11 -28.77
C TYR A 109 -11.88 -2.99 -27.93
N PRO A 110 -12.48 -3.32 -26.76
CA PRO A 110 -12.92 -2.28 -25.83
C PRO A 110 -11.72 -1.43 -25.38
N ARG A 111 -11.90 -0.10 -25.33
CA ARG A 111 -10.85 0.84 -24.92
C ARG A 111 -10.29 0.56 -23.52
N TYR A 112 -11.13 0.10 -22.60
CA TYR A 112 -10.75 -0.28 -21.25
C TYR A 112 -11.32 -1.65 -20.86
N MET A 113 -10.56 -2.36 -20.01
CA MET A 113 -11.06 -3.52 -19.31
C MET A 113 -12.02 -3.09 -18.20
N THR A 114 -13.09 -3.83 -18.01
CA THR A 114 -14.13 -3.63 -17.01
C THR A 114 -14.37 -4.93 -16.25
N GLU A 115 -15.05 -4.86 -15.11
CA GLU A 115 -15.41 -6.05 -14.33
C GLU A 115 -16.21 -7.10 -15.13
N THR A 116 -16.82 -6.71 -16.26
CA THR A 116 -17.61 -7.60 -17.13
C THR A 116 -16.77 -8.30 -18.21
N ASN A 117 -15.57 -7.82 -18.53
CA ASN A 117 -14.71 -8.40 -19.58
C ASN A 117 -13.36 -8.93 -19.04
N VAL A 118 -13.10 -8.79 -17.74
CA VAL A 118 -11.99 -9.45 -17.05
C VAL A 118 -12.36 -10.91 -16.80
N LEU A 119 -11.51 -11.83 -17.27
CA LEU A 119 -11.58 -13.24 -16.94
C LEU A 119 -11.42 -13.39 -15.42
N LYS A 120 -12.51 -13.76 -14.73
CA LYS A 120 -12.44 -14.19 -13.35
C LYS A 120 -12.00 -15.65 -13.37
N TYR A 121 -10.77 -15.92 -12.93
CA TYR A 121 -10.41 -17.28 -12.56
C TYR A 121 -11.12 -17.56 -11.24
N ASP A 122 -12.20 -18.34 -11.28
CA ASP A 122 -12.78 -18.89 -10.06
C ASP A 122 -11.71 -19.83 -9.47
N GLU A 123 -11.10 -19.45 -8.35
CA GLU A 123 -10.18 -20.31 -7.58
C GLU A 123 -10.85 -21.61 -7.09
N ALA A 124 -12.13 -21.81 -7.39
CA ALA A 124 -12.93 -22.96 -6.98
C ALA A 124 -12.86 -24.18 -7.93
N GLU A 125 -12.26 -24.10 -9.12
CA GLU A 125 -12.22 -25.22 -10.08
C GLU A 125 -10.89 -26.00 -10.12
N ASN A 126 -10.00 -25.82 -9.12
CA ASN A 126 -8.80 -26.64 -8.95
C ASN A 126 -8.70 -27.26 -7.53
N SER A 127 -9.83 -27.70 -6.97
CA SER A 127 -9.85 -28.44 -5.69
C SER A 127 -10.11 -29.94 -5.88
N ASP A 128 -9.47 -30.57 -6.87
CA ASP A 128 -9.31 -32.03 -6.90
C ASP A 128 -8.07 -32.48 -6.09
N GLU A 129 -7.44 -31.58 -5.33
CA GLU A 129 -6.60 -31.97 -4.21
C GLU A 129 -7.51 -32.31 -3.04
N LYS A 130 -7.65 -33.62 -2.78
CA LYS A 130 -8.20 -34.12 -1.52
C LYS A 130 -7.59 -33.31 -0.39
N THR A 131 -8.42 -32.51 0.28
CA THR A 131 -8.05 -31.82 1.51
C THR A 131 -7.71 -32.92 2.52
N GLU A 132 -6.43 -33.29 2.62
CA GLU A 132 -5.96 -34.05 3.76
C GLU A 132 -6.15 -33.13 4.97
N GLU A 133 -7.08 -33.50 5.86
CA GLU A 133 -7.34 -32.75 7.08
C GLU A 133 -6.01 -32.58 7.82
N PRO A 134 -5.67 -31.36 8.26
CA PRO A 134 -4.43 -31.13 8.98
C PRO A 134 -4.41 -32.03 10.21
N TYR A 135 -3.31 -32.77 10.41
CA TYR A 135 -3.14 -33.62 11.58
C TYR A 135 -3.16 -32.75 12.84
N LEU A 136 -4.27 -32.80 13.59
CA LEU A 136 -4.46 -32.09 14.86
C LEU A 136 -3.95 -32.88 16.07
N GLY A 137 -3.31 -34.03 15.85
CA GLY A 137 -2.69 -34.81 16.90
C GLY A 137 -1.36 -34.22 17.34
N ASN A 138 -0.86 -34.66 18.50
CA ASN A 138 0.48 -34.33 18.95
C ASN A 138 1.50 -35.09 18.10
N ALA A 139 2.14 -34.39 17.15
CA ALA A 139 3.17 -34.94 16.26
C ALA A 139 4.42 -35.45 17.00
N PHE A 140 4.55 -35.16 18.30
CA PHE A 140 5.68 -35.55 19.15
C PHE A 140 5.30 -36.55 20.23
N ALA A 141 4.09 -37.12 20.20
CA ALA A 141 3.64 -38.12 21.19
C ALA A 141 4.62 -39.31 21.33
N GLU A 142 5.28 -39.70 20.24
CA GLU A 142 6.28 -40.79 20.25
C GLU A 142 7.65 -40.38 20.84
N TYR A 143 7.89 -39.09 21.06
CA TYR A 143 9.12 -38.55 21.63
C TYR A 143 8.98 -38.16 23.11
N GLU A 144 7.76 -37.97 23.60
CA GLU A 144 7.49 -37.63 25.00
C GLU A 144 7.88 -38.79 25.95
N ASP A 145 7.67 -40.04 25.55
CA ASP A 145 8.11 -41.24 26.31
C ASP A 145 9.64 -41.38 26.41
N LYS A 146 10.42 -40.59 25.64
CA LYS A 146 11.89 -40.60 25.65
C LYS A 146 12.53 -39.51 26.49
N PHE A 147 11.72 -38.58 27.02
CA PHE A 147 12.17 -37.44 27.82
C PHE A 147 11.43 -37.35 29.16
N ASP A 148 11.17 -38.50 29.81
CA ASP A 148 11.13 -38.54 31.28
C ASP A 148 12.54 -38.22 31.81
N LEU A 149 12.94 -36.96 31.65
CA LEU A 149 14.00 -36.36 32.43
C LEU A 149 13.42 -36.15 33.82
N GLU A 150 13.82 -37.00 34.75
CA GLU A 150 13.62 -36.77 36.17
C GLU A 150 13.98 -35.31 36.50
N PRO A 151 13.13 -34.56 37.22
CA PRO A 151 13.48 -33.22 37.63
C PRO A 151 14.69 -33.31 38.56
N GLU A 152 15.86 -32.82 38.12
CA GLU A 152 16.92 -32.48 39.04
C GLU A 152 16.39 -31.40 39.97
N GLU A 153 16.22 -31.75 41.25
CA GLU A 153 16.01 -30.81 42.34
C GLU A 153 17.12 -29.77 42.26
N THR A 154 16.77 -28.54 41.90
CA THR A 154 17.63 -27.38 42.11
C THR A 154 17.32 -26.89 43.51
N ASP A 155 18.20 -27.21 44.45
CA ASP A 155 18.18 -26.63 45.79
C ASP A 155 18.27 -25.10 45.66
N GLU A 156 17.17 -24.43 46.02
CA GLU A 156 17.11 -23.01 46.29
C GLU A 156 17.89 -22.75 47.60
N GLU A 157 19.17 -22.36 47.51
CA GLU A 157 19.83 -21.65 48.62
C GLU A 157 19.50 -20.17 48.51
N GLU A 158 18.55 -19.74 49.36
CA GLU A 158 18.32 -18.36 49.76
C GLU A 158 19.60 -17.77 50.38
N ASP A 159 20.21 -16.79 49.74
CA ASP A 159 21.20 -15.91 50.39
C ASP A 159 20.68 -14.47 50.36
N GLU A 160 19.85 -14.16 51.36
CA GLU A 160 19.69 -12.80 51.88
C GLU A 160 20.97 -12.42 52.65
N CYS A 161 21.70 -11.42 52.17
CA CYS A 161 22.69 -10.69 52.96
C CYS A 161 22.63 -9.20 52.60
N GLU A 162 21.87 -8.44 53.39
CA GLU A 162 22.06 -6.99 53.59
C GLU A 162 23.36 -6.75 54.39
N ASP A 163 24.12 -5.73 53.98
CA ASP A 163 24.93 -4.78 54.77
C ASP A 163 26.35 -4.50 54.21
N ASP A 164 26.48 -3.27 53.70
CA ASP A 164 27.55 -2.31 53.95
C ASP A 164 28.99 -2.80 54.15
N HIS A 165 29.82 -2.68 53.10
CA HIS A 165 31.19 -2.17 53.27
C HIS A 165 31.77 -1.56 51.99
N GLU A 166 32.21 -0.30 52.11
CA GLU A 166 33.13 0.38 51.20
C GLU A 166 34.37 -0.47 50.92
N CYS A 167 34.75 -0.61 49.64
CA CYS A 167 36.16 -0.74 49.28
C CYS A 167 36.41 -0.26 47.85
N SER A 168 37.12 0.86 47.76
CA SER A 168 37.73 1.35 46.54
C SER A 168 38.82 0.41 46.04
N CYS A 169 38.82 0.10 44.75
CA CYS A 169 40.05 -0.18 44.02
C CYS A 169 39.81 0.03 42.53
N GLY A 170 40.20 1.20 42.03
CA GLY A 170 40.30 1.43 40.59
C GLY A 170 41.49 0.69 39.98
N HIS A 171 41.40 0.37 38.69
CA HIS A 171 42.52 0.54 37.76
C HIS A 171 42.04 0.70 36.32
N HIS A 172 42.53 1.77 35.70
CA HIS A 172 42.54 2.07 34.28
C HIS A 172 43.16 0.94 33.44
N HIS A 173 42.72 0.76 32.19
CA HIS A 173 43.34 1.40 31.02
C HIS A 173 42.77 0.86 29.69
N HIS A 174 42.47 1.83 28.82
CA HIS A 174 42.42 1.82 27.34
C HIS A 174 41.38 0.98 26.59
#